data_AF-A0AAD5RAE2-F1
#
_entry.id   AF-A0AAD5RAE2-F1
#
_cell.length_a   1.000
_cell.length_b   1.000
_cell.length_c   1.000
_cell.angle_alpha   90.00
_cell.angle_beta   90.00
_cell.angle_gamma   90.00
#
_symmetry.space_group_name_H-M   'P 1'
#
loop_
_entity.id
_entity.type
_entity.pdbx_description
1 polymer ?
#
loop_
_entity_poly.entity_id
_entity_poly.type
_entity_poly.pdbx_seq_one_letter_code
_entity_poly.pdbx_strand_id
1 'polypeptide(L)'
;MWALCVLLCFDLVQTQPIITPKKTNYDDITARQLLNLAASIYGDEHEKCLKRTFPASQSYYVISRTEVTCDGGDNTCAGLIGAGEERKHLRFTPRRIKLLL
;
A
#
# COMPACT_ATOMS: atom_id res chain seq x y z
N MET A 1 21.57 3.97 45.79
CA MET A 1 20.33 3.76 45.01
C MET A 1 20.29 4.56 43.71
N TRP A 2 20.70 5.84 43.71
CA TRP A 2 20.73 6.69 42.49
C TRP A 2 21.74 6.22 41.42
N ALA A 3 22.92 5.74 41.83
CA ALA A 3 23.96 5.28 40.90
C ALA A 3 23.54 4.05 40.05
N LEU A 4 22.68 3.18 40.59
CA LEU A 4 22.16 2.01 39.87
C LEU A 4 21.14 2.43 38.79
N CYS A 5 20.33 3.46 39.04
CA CYS A 5 19.43 4.02 38.02
C CYS A 5 20.20 4.64 36.85
N VAL A 6 21.29 5.37 37.13
CA VAL A 6 22.08 6.00 36.07
C VAL A 6 22.73 4.96 35.16
N LEU A 7 23.23 3.85 35.73
CA LEU A 7 23.80 2.75 34.97
C LEU A 7 22.74 2.02 34.13
N LEU A 8 21.57 1.70 34.71
CA LEU A 8 20.45 1.08 33.99
C LEU A 8 19.93 1.95 32.82
N CYS A 9 19.93 3.27 32.96
CA CYS A 9 19.52 4.17 31.89
C CYS A 9 20.55 4.24 30.73
N PHE A 10 21.84 4.02 31.01
CA PHE A 10 22.88 4.09 29.99
C PHE A 10 22.82 2.88 29.03
N ASP A 11 22.52 1.68 29.55
CA ASP A 11 22.36 0.46 28.76
C ASP A 11 21.12 0.51 27.83
N LEU A 12 20.07 1.21 28.24
CA LEU A 12 18.86 1.43 27.44
C LEU A 12 19.10 2.34 26.22
N VAL A 13 20.06 3.26 26.29
CA VAL A 13 20.39 4.15 25.17
C VAL A 13 21.23 3.44 24.10
N GLN A 14 22.09 2.49 24.48
CA GLN A 14 22.95 1.76 23.54
C GLN A 14 22.26 0.63 22.76
N THR A 15 21.07 0.20 23.19
CA THR A 15 20.34 -0.90 22.51
C THR A 15 19.36 -0.41 21.43
N GLN A 16 19.34 0.89 21.11
CA GLN A 16 18.51 1.37 20.02
C GLN A 16 19.05 0.81 18.68
N PRO A 17 18.26 -0.02 17.96
CA PRO A 17 18.68 -0.50 16.67
C PRO A 17 18.84 0.70 15.75
N ILE A 18 20.01 0.85 15.15
CA ILE A 18 20.24 1.83 14.10
C ILE A 18 19.40 1.38 12.91
N ILE A 19 18.18 1.91 12.80
CA ILE A 19 17.31 1.73 11.63
C ILE A 19 17.96 2.52 10.50
N THR A 20 18.91 1.89 9.80
CA THR A 20 19.41 2.43 8.54
C THR A 20 18.33 2.17 7.49
N PRO A 21 17.77 3.21 6.85
CA PRO A 21 16.82 3.01 5.77
C PRO A 21 17.56 2.27 4.65
N LYS A 22 17.13 1.04 4.36
CA LYS A 22 17.71 0.23 3.30
C LYS A 22 17.41 0.93 1.97
N LYS A 23 18.43 1.49 1.32
CA LYS A 23 18.26 2.17 0.03
C LYS A 23 17.84 1.12 -0.99
N THR A 24 16.61 1.22 -1.46
CA THR A 24 16.09 0.40 -2.54
C THR A 24 16.41 1.07 -3.87
N ASN A 25 16.62 0.27 -4.92
CA ASN A 25 16.88 0.78 -6.28
C ASN A 25 15.59 0.86 -7.12
N TYR A 26 14.45 1.10 -6.46
CA TYR A 26 13.18 1.30 -7.17
C TYR A 26 12.90 2.80 -7.35
N ASP A 27 12.07 3.11 -8.34
CA ASP A 27 11.53 4.46 -8.54
C ASP A 27 10.47 4.77 -7.47
N ASP A 28 10.78 5.72 -6.58
CA ASP A 28 9.92 6.06 -5.42
C ASP A 28 8.55 6.58 -5.86
N ILE A 29 8.48 7.29 -6.99
CA ILE A 29 7.22 7.81 -7.55
C ILE A 29 6.32 6.65 -7.94
N THR A 30 6.84 5.69 -8.70
CA THR A 30 6.11 4.49 -9.12
C THR A 30 5.70 3.65 -7.91
N ALA A 31 6.57 3.49 -6.91
CA ALA A 31 6.24 2.75 -5.70
C ALA A 31 5.06 3.37 -4.94
N ARG A 32 5.03 4.70 -4.80
CA ARG A 32 3.91 5.43 -4.18
C ARG A 32 2.62 5.31 -4.99
N GLN A 33 2.71 5.38 -6.32
CA GLN A 33 1.56 5.20 -7.20
C GLN A 33 0.93 3.82 -7.03
N LEU A 34 1.75 2.76 -7.02
CA LEU A 34 1.30 1.39 -6.81
C LEU A 34 0.71 1.18 -5.42
N LEU A 35 1.29 1.79 -4.39
CA LEU A 35 0.76 1.73 -3.02
C LEU A 35 -0.64 2.37 -2.93
N ASN A 36 -0.81 3.58 -3.48
CA ASN A 36 -2.10 4.26 -3.48
C ASN A 36 -3.15 3.51 -4.32
N LEU A 37 -2.73 2.90 -5.42
CA LEU A 37 -3.59 2.04 -6.23
C LEU A 37 -4.05 0.80 -5.44
N ALA A 38 -3.13 0.13 -4.73
CA ALA A 38 -3.48 -1.00 -3.87
C ALA A 38 -4.48 -0.59 -2.78
N ALA A 39 -4.26 0.57 -2.15
CA ALA A 39 -5.17 1.12 -1.16
C ALA A 39 -6.56 1.48 -1.74
N SER A 40 -6.63 1.91 -3.01
CA SER A 40 -7.90 2.30 -3.65
C SER A 40 -8.93 1.18 -3.75
N ILE A 41 -8.50 -0.09 -3.71
CA ILE A 41 -9.40 -1.25 -3.76
C ILE A 41 -10.10 -1.48 -2.41
N TYR A 42 -9.63 -0.83 -1.35
CA TYR A 42 -10.22 -0.94 -0.01
C TYR A 42 -11.41 0.01 0.21
N GLY A 43 -11.59 1.03 -0.61
CA GLY A 43 -12.67 2.02 -0.47
C GLY A 43 -13.65 2.03 -1.64
N ASP A 44 -14.76 2.73 -1.50
CA ASP A 44 -15.84 2.71 -2.50
C ASP A 44 -15.59 3.68 -3.68
N GLU A 45 -14.85 4.77 -3.43
CA GLU A 45 -14.58 5.85 -4.39
C GLU A 45 -13.35 5.58 -5.30
N HIS A 46 -13.28 4.38 -5.89
CA HIS A 46 -12.09 3.90 -6.61
C HIS A 46 -11.59 4.86 -7.71
N GLU A 47 -12.47 5.43 -8.52
CA GLU A 47 -12.08 6.39 -9.58
C GLU A 47 -11.43 7.65 -9.02
N LYS A 48 -11.98 8.18 -7.91
CA LYS A 48 -11.46 9.39 -7.27
C LYS A 48 -10.09 9.11 -6.68
N CYS A 49 -9.90 7.95 -6.07
CA CYS A 49 -8.59 7.49 -5.60
C CYS A 49 -7.58 7.35 -6.76
N LEU A 50 -8.01 6.82 -7.90
CA LEU A 50 -7.19 6.71 -9.11
C LEU A 50 -6.75 8.10 -9.61
N LYS A 51 -7.71 9.02 -9.76
CA LYS A 51 -7.48 10.41 -10.21
C LYS A 51 -6.60 11.21 -9.24
N ARG A 52 -6.61 10.87 -7.94
CA ARG A 52 -5.70 11.47 -6.96
C ARG A 52 -4.28 10.90 -7.03
N THR A 53 -4.14 9.66 -7.48
CA THR A 53 -2.86 8.93 -7.49
C THR A 53 -2.01 9.29 -8.71
N PHE A 54 -2.64 9.45 -9.87
CA PHE A 54 -1.97 9.73 -11.12
C PHE A 54 -2.16 11.19 -11.53
N PRO A 55 -1.17 11.80 -12.20
CA PRO A 55 -1.32 13.16 -12.72
C PRO A 55 -2.44 13.22 -13.76
N ALA A 56 -3.16 14.34 -13.80
CA ALA A 56 -4.29 14.56 -14.70
C ALA A 56 -3.92 14.41 -16.18
N SER A 57 -2.65 14.67 -16.54
CA SER A 57 -2.14 14.52 -17.90
C SER A 57 -2.13 13.07 -18.42
N GLN A 58 -2.18 12.06 -17.54
CA GLN A 58 -2.15 10.65 -17.94
C GLN A 58 -3.56 10.02 -18.00
N SER A 59 -4.61 10.77 -17.69
CA SER A 59 -6.03 10.41 -17.87
C SER A 59 -6.39 9.00 -17.41
N TYR A 60 -6.09 8.63 -16.15
CA TYR A 60 -6.41 7.30 -15.64
C TYR A 60 -7.89 7.12 -15.30
N TYR A 61 -8.45 5.98 -15.70
CA TYR A 61 -9.84 5.58 -15.40
C TYR A 61 -9.94 4.09 -15.07
N VAL A 62 -11.04 3.71 -14.42
CA VAL A 62 -11.33 2.31 -14.06
C VAL A 62 -12.00 1.63 -15.25
N ILE A 63 -11.46 0.50 -15.71
CA ILE A 63 -12.05 -0.31 -16.77
C ILE A 63 -13.00 -1.35 -16.19
N SER A 64 -12.56 -2.03 -15.14
CA SER A 64 -13.30 -3.17 -14.59
C SER A 64 -13.01 -3.34 -13.11
N ARG A 65 -13.99 -3.89 -12.40
CA ARG A 65 -13.88 -4.35 -11.02
C ARG A 65 -14.36 -5.78 -10.96
N THR A 66 -13.73 -6.54 -10.08
CA THR A 66 -14.06 -7.95 -9.89
C THR A 66 -14.09 -8.23 -8.41
N GLU A 67 -15.09 -8.96 -7.97
CA GLU A 67 -15.17 -9.51 -6.62
C GLU A 67 -15.52 -10.99 -6.75
N VAL A 68 -14.68 -11.86 -6.17
CA VAL A 68 -14.82 -13.32 -6.26
C VAL A 68 -14.48 -13.96 -4.92
N THR A 69 -15.19 -15.02 -4.55
CA THR A 69 -14.77 -15.86 -3.42
C THR A 69 -13.45 -16.53 -3.80
N CYS A 70 -12.43 -16.39 -2.96
CA CYS A 70 -11.06 -16.79 -3.33
C CYS A 70 -10.39 -17.75 -2.35
N ASP A 71 -11.08 -18.14 -1.28
CA ASP A 71 -10.65 -19.24 -0.42
C ASP A 71 -11.84 -20.06 0.08
N GLY A 72 -11.54 -21.21 0.69
CA GLY A 72 -12.56 -22.12 1.24
C GLY A 72 -13.22 -21.64 2.53
N GLY A 73 -12.95 -20.41 2.97
CA GLY A 73 -13.52 -19.79 4.16
C GLY A 73 -14.44 -18.62 3.84
N ASP A 74 -15.03 -18.61 2.64
CA ASP A 74 -15.93 -17.57 2.11
C ASP A 74 -15.35 -16.15 2.11
N ASN A 75 -14.02 -16.01 2.12
CA ASN A 75 -13.41 -14.69 2.00
C ASN A 75 -13.47 -14.22 0.54
N THR A 76 -13.85 -12.96 0.35
CA THR A 76 -13.91 -12.36 -0.97
C THR A 76 -12.56 -11.75 -1.34
N CYS A 77 -12.21 -11.83 -2.61
CA CYS A 77 -11.09 -11.12 -3.20
C CYS A 77 -11.65 -10.09 -4.16
N ALA A 78 -11.21 -8.85 -4.00
CA ALA A 78 -11.54 -7.77 -4.91
C ALA A 78 -10.32 -7.41 -5.77
N GLY A 79 -10.57 -7.04 -7.02
CA GLY A 79 -9.56 -6.56 -7.94
C GLY A 79 -10.09 -5.38 -8.75
N LEU A 80 -9.18 -4.48 -9.11
CA LEU A 80 -9.47 -3.33 -9.95
C LEU A 80 -8.50 -3.30 -11.13
N ILE A 81 -9.05 -3.04 -12.32
CA ILE A 81 -8.29 -2.79 -13.54
C ILE A 81 -8.46 -1.33 -13.89
N GLY A 82 -7.34 -0.60 -13.96
CA GLY A 82 -7.29 0.77 -14.43
C GLY A 82 -6.44 0.90 -15.69
N ALA A 83 -6.78 1.83 -16.57
CA ALA A 83 -5.96 2.20 -17.71
C ALA A 83 -5.72 3.71 -17.74
N GLY A 84 -4.56 4.08 -18.29
CA GLY A 84 -4.20 5.46 -18.61
C GLY A 84 -3.87 5.56 -20.09
N GLU A 85 -3.97 6.76 -20.62
CA GLU A 85 -3.88 7.03 -22.06
C GLU A 85 -2.47 6.79 -22.61
N GLU A 86 -1.43 7.09 -21.82
CA GLU A 86 -0.03 6.92 -22.22
C GLU A 86 0.59 5.57 -21.83
N ARG A 87 0.14 4.96 -20.72
CA ARG A 87 0.63 3.65 -20.26
C ARG A 87 -0.47 2.62 -20.47
N LYS A 88 -0.39 1.93 -21.62
CA LYS A 88 -1.49 1.11 -22.14
C LYS A 88 -2.03 0.00 -21.23
N HIS A 89 -1.43 -0.37 -20.10
CA HIS A 89 -2.01 -1.33 -19.17
C HIS A 89 -1.52 -1.08 -17.75
N LEU A 90 -2.44 -0.88 -16.79
CA LEU A 90 -2.10 -0.87 -15.37
C LEU A 90 -2.67 -2.12 -14.70
N ARG A 91 -1.75 -2.84 -14.05
CA ARG A 91 -1.86 -4.26 -13.73
C ARG A 91 -2.51 -4.48 -12.36
N PHE A 92 -3.43 -5.43 -12.37
CA PHE A 92 -4.21 -6.01 -11.29
C PHE A 92 -3.51 -6.05 -9.93
N THR A 93 -4.12 -5.42 -8.93
CA THR A 93 -3.78 -5.57 -7.52
C THR A 93 -4.85 -6.45 -6.84
N PRO A 94 -4.52 -7.68 -6.41
CA PRO A 94 -5.47 -8.51 -5.67
C PRO A 94 -5.61 -8.04 -4.22
N ARG A 95 -6.87 -7.95 -3.74
CA ARG A 95 -7.24 -7.81 -2.33
C ARG A 95 -7.65 -9.18 -1.79
N ARG A 96 -7.27 -9.54 -0.56
CA ARG A 96 -8.02 -10.50 0.28
C ARG A 96 -8.88 -9.72 1.26
N ILE A 97 -10.18 -10.02 1.34
CA ILE A 97 -11.12 -9.42 2.28
C ILE A 97 -11.52 -10.50 3.29
N LYS A 98 -11.11 -10.32 4.55
CA LYS A 98 -11.84 -10.83 5.71
C LYS A 98 -12.12 -9.64 6.62
N LEU A 99 -13.24 -8.95 6.38
CA LEU A 99 -13.78 -8.04 7.39
C LEU A 99 -14.66 -8.88 8.33
N LEU A 100 -14.04 -9.38 9.40
CA LEU A 100 -14.79 -9.60 10.63
C LEU A 100 -14.90 -8.23 11.29
N LEU A 101 -16.06 -7.59 11.13
CA LEU A 101 -16.55 -6.60 12.09
C LEU A 101 -17.35 -7.35 13.15
#